data_AF-A0A6F8VBL8-F1
#
_entry.id   AF-A0A6F8VBL8-F1
#
_cell.length_a   1.000
_cell.length_b   1.000
_cell.length_c   1.000
_cell.angle_alpha   90.00
_cell.angle_beta   90.00
_cell.angle_gamma   90.00
#
_symmetry.space_group_name_H-M   'P 1'
#
loop_
_entity.id
_entity.type
_entity.pdbx_description
1 polymer ?
#
loop_
_entity_poly.entity_id
_entity_poly.type
_entity_poly.pdbx_seq_one_letter_code
_entity_poly.pdbx_strand_id
1 'polypeptide(L)'
;MLLRYTQALMTHISQTAVCNRHHSVEQQLSRWLLLSLDRLPSKDLAVTQELIASVFGVRREGITEAVGKLKRAGHISCRRGHITVLDRTGLEKQACECYRVVKAEFDRLLPKVAVIQTERPAYRLNYNIPPSGTAITLIPNTRW
;
A
#
# COMPACT_ATOMS: atom_id res chain seq x y z
N MET A 1 -3.71 14.56 -21.62
CA MET A 1 -3.64 13.58 -20.51
C MET A 1 -3.15 14.20 -19.20
N LEU A 2 -2.16 15.12 -19.21
CA LEU A 2 -1.67 15.79 -18.00
C LEU A 2 -2.75 16.56 -17.21
N LEU A 3 -3.61 17.34 -17.87
CA LEU A 3 -4.68 18.11 -17.22
C LEU A 3 -5.67 17.24 -16.40
N ARG A 4 -6.05 16.07 -16.93
CA ARG A 4 -6.94 15.12 -16.23
C ARG A 4 -6.25 14.51 -15.02
N TYR A 5 -4.95 14.22 -15.12
CA TYR A 5 -4.15 13.74 -14.00
C TYR A 5 -4.04 14.79 -12.90
N THR A 6 -3.73 16.05 -13.26
CA THR A 6 -3.68 17.16 -12.30
C THR A 6 -5.02 17.36 -11.62
N GLN A 7 -6.13 17.29 -12.36
CA GLN A 7 -7.47 17.40 -11.78
C GLN A 7 -7.77 16.26 -10.79
N ALA A 8 -7.49 15.01 -11.17
CA ALA A 8 -7.67 13.86 -10.29
C ALA A 8 -6.80 13.97 -9.02
N LEU A 9 -5.55 14.43 -9.17
CA LEU A 9 -4.64 14.65 -8.06
C LEU A 9 -5.13 15.76 -7.12
N MET A 10 -5.59 16.89 -7.66
CA MET A 10 -6.15 17.99 -6.86
C MET A 10 -7.39 17.52 -6.08
N THR A 11 -8.32 16.83 -6.74
CA THR A 11 -9.50 16.26 -6.08
C THR A 11 -9.11 15.29 -4.96
N HIS A 12 -8.12 14.42 -5.19
CA HIS A 12 -7.63 13.49 -4.17
C HIS A 12 -7.00 14.23 -2.97
N ILE A 13 -6.20 15.27 -3.22
CA ILE A 13 -5.58 16.09 -2.16
C ILE A 13 -6.66 16.81 -1.36
N SER A 14 -7.62 17.47 -2.02
CA SER A 14 -8.74 18.14 -1.36
C SER A 14 -9.57 17.17 -0.52
N GLN A 15 -9.92 16.00 -1.06
CA GLN A 15 -10.67 14.98 -0.33
C GLN A 15 -9.90 14.45 0.89
N THR A 16 -8.58 14.32 0.78
CA THR A 16 -7.72 13.90 1.90
C THR A 16 -7.69 14.96 2.99
N ALA A 17 -7.58 16.25 2.64
CA ALA A 17 -7.62 17.34 3.62
C ALA A 17 -8.97 17.41 4.37
N VAL A 18 -10.10 17.28 3.66
CA VAL A 18 -11.44 17.23 4.27
C VAL A 18 -11.56 16.01 5.19
N CYS A 19 -11.13 14.84 4.72
CA CYS A 19 -11.15 13.61 5.50
C CYS A 19 -10.34 13.75 6.80
N ASN A 20 -9.17 14.38 6.73
CA ASN A 20 -8.28 14.55 7.88
C ASN A 20 -8.89 15.46 8.96
N ARG A 21 -9.71 16.43 8.56
CA ARG A 21 -10.38 17.37 9.47
C ARG A 21 -11.65 16.80 10.11
N HIS A 22 -12.41 16.00 9.36
CA HIS A 22 -13.76 15.61 9.76
C HIS A 22 -13.88 14.19 10.33
N HIS A 23 -12.87 13.34 10.14
CA HIS A 23 -12.90 11.96 10.64
C HIS A 23 -11.85 11.72 11.71
N SER A 24 -12.08 10.71 12.54
CA SER A 24 -11.10 10.33 13.55
C SER A 24 -9.85 9.72 12.92
N VAL A 25 -8.71 9.80 13.61
CA VAL A 25 -7.45 9.16 13.18
C VAL A 25 -7.64 7.65 12.96
N GLU A 26 -8.51 7.01 13.72
CA GLU A 26 -8.85 5.60 13.57
C GLU A 26 -9.56 5.29 12.25
N GLN A 27 -10.55 6.11 11.87
CA GLN A 27 -11.26 5.98 10.58
C GLN A 27 -10.31 6.25 9.41
N GLN A 28 -9.47 7.28 9.54
CA GLN A 28 -8.46 7.64 8.53
C GLN A 28 -7.42 6.52 8.36
N LEU A 29 -6.94 5.95 9.48
CA LEU A 29 -5.97 4.85 9.47
C LEU A 29 -6.57 3.60 8.83
N SER A 30 -7.82 3.27 9.17
CA SER A 30 -8.55 2.14 8.57
C SER A 30 -8.66 2.30 7.05
N ARG A 31 -9.06 3.49 6.59
CA ARG A 31 -9.10 3.85 5.16
C ARG A 31 -7.73 3.71 4.49
N TRP A 32 -6.67 4.21 5.12
CA TRP A 32 -5.32 4.17 4.56
C TRP A 32 -4.79 2.74 4.44
N LEU A 33 -5.01 1.91 5.46
CA LEU A 33 -4.64 0.49 5.44
C LEU A 33 -5.34 -0.23 4.28
N LEU A 34 -6.65 -0.02 4.11
CA LEU A 34 -7.41 -0.64 3.02
C LEU A 34 -6.93 -0.19 1.65
N LEU A 35 -6.75 1.11 1.42
CA LEU A 35 -6.26 1.64 0.14
C LEU A 35 -4.85 1.14 -0.20
N SER A 36 -4.00 0.96 0.80
CA SER A 36 -2.65 0.42 0.61
C SER A 36 -2.70 -1.06 0.25
N LEU A 37 -3.55 -1.83 0.93
CA LEU A 37 -3.76 -3.26 0.67
C LEU A 37 -4.44 -3.53 -0.66
N ASP A 38 -5.30 -2.63 -1.15
CA ASP A 38 -5.96 -2.79 -2.45
C ASP A 38 -4.97 -2.83 -3.62
N ARG A 39 -3.72 -2.39 -3.38
CA ARG A 39 -2.63 -2.36 -4.36
C ARG A 39 -1.57 -3.43 -4.13
N LEU A 40 -1.67 -4.20 -3.05
CA LEU A 40 -0.70 -5.20 -2.65
C LEU A 40 -1.35 -6.59 -2.65
N PRO A 41 -0.65 -7.64 -3.07
CA PRO A 41 -1.17 -9.01 -2.95
C PRO A 41 -1.12 -9.54 -1.50
N SER A 42 -0.46 -8.82 -0.60
CA SER A 42 -0.22 -9.19 0.80
C SER A 42 -1.18 -8.47 1.75
N LYS A 43 -1.46 -9.08 2.91
CA LYS A 43 -2.18 -8.48 4.05
C LYS A 43 -1.25 -7.79 5.06
N ASP A 44 0.06 -7.86 4.83
CA ASP A 44 1.11 -7.31 5.67
C ASP A 44 1.71 -6.04 5.05
N LEU A 45 1.78 -4.97 5.85
CA LEU A 45 2.48 -3.74 5.52
C LEU A 45 3.73 -3.61 6.36
N ALA A 46 4.88 -3.39 5.71
CA ALA A 46 6.12 -2.99 6.37
C ALA A 46 6.11 -1.47 6.57
N VAL A 47 5.61 -1.02 7.72
CA VAL A 47 5.45 0.39 8.06
C VAL A 47 5.58 0.61 9.56
N THR A 48 6.21 1.72 9.96
CA THR A 48 6.28 2.13 11.37
C THR A 48 5.15 3.09 11.71
N GLN A 49 4.72 3.11 12.97
CA GLN A 49 3.74 4.11 13.44
C GLN A 49 4.25 5.54 13.30
N GLU A 50 5.57 5.75 13.38
CA GLU A 50 6.19 7.07 13.16
C GLU A 50 6.01 7.54 11.72
N LEU A 51 6.24 6.65 10.75
CA LEU A 51 6.01 6.98 9.35
C LEU A 51 4.53 7.28 9.08
N ILE A 52 3.62 6.51 9.68
CA ILE A 52 2.18 6.80 9.58
C ILE A 52 1.87 8.17 10.19
N ALA A 53 2.43 8.50 11.35
CA ALA A 53 2.21 9.80 12.00
C ALA A 53 2.67 10.95 11.10
N SER A 54 3.85 10.80 10.48
CA SER A 54 4.39 11.74 9.49
C SER A 54 3.46 11.90 8.27
N VAL A 55 2.97 10.80 7.70
CA VAL A 55 2.05 10.83 6.54
C VAL A 55 0.73 11.53 6.87
N PHE A 56 0.25 11.36 8.10
CA PHE A 56 -1.03 11.92 8.55
C PHE A 56 -0.88 13.35 9.10
N GLY A 57 0.35 13.84 9.33
CA GLY A 57 0.61 15.14 9.93
C GLY A 57 0.10 15.22 11.39
N VAL A 58 0.05 14.09 12.10
CA VAL A 58 -0.42 14.00 13.48
C VAL A 58 0.71 13.55 14.40
N ARG A 59 0.53 13.72 15.71
CA ARG A 59 1.49 13.21 16.69
C ARG A 59 1.44 11.68 16.77
N ARG A 60 2.59 11.06 17.07
CA ARG A 60 2.75 9.60 17.17
C ARG A 60 1.79 8.96 18.16
N GLU A 61 1.44 9.66 19.23
CA GLU A 61 0.50 9.20 20.26
C GLU A 61 -0.89 8.95 19.65
N GLY A 62 -1.34 9.81 18.73
CA GLY A 62 -2.62 9.65 18.04
C GLY A 62 -2.66 8.38 17.18
N ILE A 63 -1.56 8.07 16.49
CA ILE A 63 -1.44 6.81 15.75
C ILE A 63 -1.37 5.62 16.71
N THR A 64 -0.63 5.74 17.81
CA THR A 64 -0.50 4.68 18.81
C THR A 64 -1.86 4.32 19.41
N GLU A 65 -2.67 5.33 19.73
CA GLU A 65 -4.02 5.17 20.26
C GLU A 65 -4.94 4.50 19.22
N ALA A 66 -4.95 5.01 17.98
CA ALA A 66 -5.75 4.45 16.89
C ALA A 66 -5.39 2.99 16.60
N VAL A 67 -4.10 2.67 16.51
CA VAL A 67 -3.63 1.28 16.38
C VAL A 67 -4.09 0.43 17.57
N GLY A 68 -4.01 0.97 18.79
CA GLY A 68 -4.50 0.29 19.98
C GLY A 68 -5.99 -0.06 19.91
N LYS A 69 -6.83 0.86 19.42
CA LYS A 69 -8.27 0.63 19.21
C LYS A 69 -8.52 -0.46 18.18
N LEU A 70 -7.89 -0.38 17.01
CA LEU A 70 -8.04 -1.37 15.94
C LEU A 70 -7.53 -2.76 16.35
N LYS A 71 -6.46 -2.84 17.15
CA LYS A 71 -5.98 -4.10 17.73
C LYS A 71 -6.99 -4.70 18.70
N ARG A 72 -7.56 -3.90 19.61
CA ARG A 72 -8.58 -4.38 20.56
C ARG A 72 -9.86 -4.85 19.87
N ALA A 73 -10.22 -4.20 18.77
CA ALA A 73 -11.34 -4.62 17.92
C ALA A 73 -11.04 -5.88 17.08
N GLY A 74 -9.80 -6.40 17.10
CA GLY A 74 -9.39 -7.59 16.36
C GLY A 74 -9.19 -7.37 14.86
N HIS A 75 -9.21 -6.13 14.38
CA HIS A 75 -9.07 -5.85 12.95
C HIS A 75 -7.63 -5.96 12.46
N ILE A 76 -6.64 -5.67 13.32
CA ILE A 76 -5.22 -5.68 12.97
C ILE A 76 -4.36 -6.33 14.05
N SER A 77 -3.20 -6.82 13.62
CA SER A 77 -2.06 -7.14 14.48
C SER A 77 -0.89 -6.21 14.15
N CYS A 78 -0.05 -5.93 15.15
CA CYS A 78 1.16 -5.13 14.94
C CYS A 78 2.36 -5.78 15.63
N ARG A 79 3.45 -5.88 14.88
CA ARG A 79 4.80 -6.18 15.36
C ARG A 79 5.71 -5.01 14.99
N ARG A 80 6.96 -5.00 15.47
CA ARG A 80 7.88 -3.89 15.19
C ARG A 80 8.02 -3.67 13.68
N GLY A 81 7.66 -2.47 13.22
CA GLY A 81 7.75 -2.09 11.81
C GLY A 81 6.78 -2.80 10.87
N HIS A 82 5.78 -3.54 11.39
CA HIS A 82 4.77 -4.16 10.54
C HIS A 82 3.36 -4.08 11.12
N ILE A 83 2.40 -3.92 10.21
CA ILE A 83 0.97 -4.01 10.50
C ILE A 83 0.37 -5.08 9.60
N THR A 84 -0.36 -6.02 10.19
CA THR A 84 -1.09 -7.09 9.50
C THR A 84 -2.58 -6.87 9.67
N VAL A 85 -3.35 -6.87 8.58
CA VAL A 85 -4.81 -6.83 8.66
C VAL A 85 -5.36 -8.26 8.83
N LEU A 86 -6.09 -8.47 9.93
CA LEU A 86 -6.68 -9.76 10.30
C LEU A 86 -8.12 -9.87 9.81
N ASP A 87 -8.93 -8.84 10.06
CA ASP A 87 -10.32 -8.75 9.63
C ASP A 87 -10.50 -7.51 8.75
N ARG A 88 -10.47 -7.76 7.44
CA ARG A 88 -10.68 -6.73 6.44
C ARG A 88 -12.11 -6.17 6.46
N THR A 89 -13.11 -7.01 6.69
CA THR A 89 -14.52 -6.59 6.64
C THR A 89 -14.85 -5.68 7.82
N GLY A 90 -14.35 -6.01 9.02
CA GLY A 90 -14.44 -5.13 10.17
C GLY A 90 -13.70 -3.81 9.96
N LEU A 91 -12.51 -3.85 9.36
CA LEU A 91 -11.75 -2.64 9.03
C LEU A 91 -12.47 -1.75 7.99
N GLU A 92 -13.17 -2.34 7.01
CA GLU A 92 -14.02 -1.61 6.06
C GLU A 92 -15.21 -0.93 6.73
N LYS A 93 -15.81 -1.55 7.75
CA LYS A 93 -16.87 -0.92 8.55
C LYS A 93 -16.36 0.23 9.42
N GLN A 94 -15.11 0.14 9.87
CA GLN A 94 -14.47 1.18 10.68
C GLN A 94 -13.91 2.34 9.85
N ALA A 95 -13.65 2.12 8.57
CA ALA A 95 -13.20 3.17 7.67
C ALA A 95 -14.29 4.21 7.42
N CYS A 96 -13.89 5.46 7.20
CA CYS A 96 -14.83 6.50 6.77
C CYS A 96 -15.34 6.24 5.34
N GLU A 97 -16.48 6.84 5.01
CA GLU A 97 -17.13 6.77 3.71
C GLU A 97 -16.21 7.21 2.55
N CYS A 98 -15.21 8.05 2.85
CA CYS A 98 -14.19 8.47 1.91
C CYS A 98 -13.40 7.29 1.31
N TYR A 99 -13.33 6.14 2.00
CA TYR A 99 -12.72 4.93 1.44
C TYR A 99 -13.44 4.49 0.16
N ARG A 100 -14.76 4.38 0.20
CA ARG A 100 -15.57 3.90 -0.93
C ARG A 100 -15.50 4.85 -2.11
N VAL A 101 -15.55 6.15 -1.86
CA VAL A 101 -15.44 7.19 -2.90
C VAL A 101 -14.11 7.07 -3.64
N VAL A 102 -13.00 6.99 -2.89
CA VAL A 102 -11.67 6.93 -3.47
C VAL A 102 -11.41 5.59 -4.15
N LYS A 103 -11.85 4.49 -3.55
CA LYS A 103 -11.75 3.16 -4.18
C LYS A 103 -12.48 3.10 -5.51
N ALA A 104 -13.72 3.60 -5.57
CA ALA A 104 -14.50 3.61 -6.80
C ALA A 104 -13.81 4.42 -7.91
N GLU A 105 -13.22 5.57 -7.56
CA GLU A 105 -12.47 6.38 -8.52
C GLU A 105 -11.18 5.68 -8.97
N PHE A 106 -10.46 5.01 -8.07
CA PHE A 106 -9.29 4.20 -8.44
C PHE A 106 -9.66 3.01 -9.33
N ASP A 107 -10.72 2.26 -9.00
CA ASP A 107 -11.18 1.13 -9.81
C ASP A 107 -11.60 1.59 -11.22
N ARG A 108 -12.19 2.79 -11.33
CA ARG A 108 -12.57 3.42 -12.61
C ARG A 108 -11.36 3.84 -13.43
N LEU A 109 -10.33 4.42 -12.79
CA LEU A 109 -9.16 4.97 -13.46
C LEU A 109 -8.07 3.92 -13.76
N LEU A 110 -7.94 2.90 -12.92
CA LEU A 110 -6.92 1.86 -12.98
C LEU A 110 -7.57 0.47 -12.90
N PRO A 111 -8.23 0.01 -13.99
CA PRO A 111 -8.80 -1.33 -14.02
C PRO A 111 -7.70 -2.35 -13.71
N LYS A 112 -8.00 -3.34 -12.85
CA LYS A 112 -7.05 -4.40 -12.51
C LYS A 112 -6.55 -5.04 -13.79
N VAL A 113 -5.30 -4.76 -14.16
CA VAL A 113 -4.61 -5.49 -15.22
C VAL A 113 -4.53 -6.92 -14.72
N ALA A 114 -5.25 -7.84 -15.37
CA ALA A 114 -5.12 -9.25 -15.09
C ALA A 114 -3.64 -9.59 -15.23
N VAL A 115 -2.99 -9.97 -14.13
CA VAL A 115 -1.66 -10.55 -14.19
C VAL A 115 -1.85 -11.85 -14.93
N ILE A 116 -1.56 -11.86 -16.23
CA ILE A 116 -1.38 -13.09 -16.99
C ILE A 116 -0.23 -13.78 -16.28
N GLN A 117 -0.53 -14.88 -15.58
CA GLN A 117 0.48 -15.80 -15.07
C GLN A 117 1.22 -16.36 -16.27
N THR A 118 2.19 -15.62 -16.81
CA THR A 118 3.21 -16.21 -17.67
C THR A 118 4.04 -17.08 -16.74
N GLU A 119 3.91 -18.39 -16.91
CA GLU A 119 4.79 -19.38 -16.29
C GLU A 119 6.23 -18.83 -16.29
N ARG A 120 6.84 -18.75 -15.10
CA ARG A 120 8.25 -18.36 -14.99
C ARG A 120 9.06 -19.37 -15.81
N PRO A 121 9.70 -19.00 -16.93
CA PRO A 121 10.59 -19.93 -17.60
C PRO A 121 11.78 -20.19 -16.68
N ALA A 122 12.25 -21.43 -16.64
CA ALA A 122 13.29 -21.92 -15.73
C ALA A 122 14.70 -21.41 -16.08
N TYR A 123 14.88 -20.10 -16.27
CA TYR A 123 16.21 -19.50 -16.34
C TYR A 123 16.46 -18.61 -15.12
N ARG A 124 17.61 -18.82 -14.48
CA ARG A 124 18.12 -17.99 -13.39
C ARG A 124 18.87 -16.81 -14.03
N LEU A 125 18.36 -15.60 -13.90
CA LEU A 125 19.16 -14.40 -14.16
C LEU A 125 20.24 -14.31 -13.07
N ASN A 126 21.47 -14.69 -13.43
CA ASN A 126 22.62 -14.53 -12.53
C ASN A 126 23.13 -13.10 -12.66
N TYR A 127 22.63 -12.18 -11.83
CA TYR A 127 23.14 -10.81 -11.77
C TYR A 127 24.45 -10.78 -10.97
N ASN A 128 25.52 -11.35 -11.53
CA ASN A 128 26.86 -10.95 -11.16
C ASN A 128 27.24 -9.76 -12.04
N ILE A 129 27.24 -8.57 -11.45
CA ILE A 129 27.78 -7.35 -12.06
C ILE A 129 29.27 -7.33 -11.70
N PRO A 130 30.21 -7.63 -12.62
CA PRO A 130 31.62 -7.44 -12.34
C PRO A 130 31.97 -5.94 -12.38
N PRO A 131 32.86 -5.45 -11.50
CA PRO A 131 33.24 -4.04 -11.46
C PRO A 131 34.37 -3.79 -12.47
N SER A 132 34.05 -3.77 -13.76
CA SER A 132 34.79 -3.09 -14.84
C SER A 132 34.32 -3.64 -16.18
N GLY A 133 33.86 -2.74 -17.06
CA GLY A 133 33.26 -3.08 -18.35
C GLY A 133 34.22 -3.81 -19.28
N THR A 134 34.09 -5.13 -19.35
CA THR A 134 34.70 -5.95 -20.41
C THR A 134 33.67 -6.96 -20.91
N ALA A 135 33.74 -7.25 -22.22
CA ALA A 135 32.72 -7.90 -23.06
C ALA A 135 32.03 -9.14 -22.46
N ILE A 136 30.73 -9.26 -22.74
CA ILE A 136 29.91 -10.45 -22.47
C ILE A 136 30.38 -11.56 -23.41
N THR A 137 31.17 -12.51 -22.91
CA THR A 137 31.44 -13.76 -23.64
C THR A 137 30.31 -14.74 -23.39
N LEU A 138 29.53 -15.03 -24.44
CA LEU A 138 28.55 -16.12 -24.44
C LEU A 138 29.31 -17.45 -24.45
N ILE A 139 29.31 -18.19 -23.33
CA ILE A 139 29.83 -19.56 -23.28
C ILE A 139 28.64 -20.52 -23.42
N PRO A 140 28.62 -21.43 -24.42
CA PRO A 140 27.59 -22.44 -24.53
C PRO A 140 27.73 -23.46 -23.39
N ASN A 141 26.59 -23.80 -22.80
CA ASN A 141 26.48 -24.78 -21.72
C ASN A 141 26.79 -26.18 -22.24
N THR A 142 28.01 -26.67 -22.04
CA THR A 142 28.30 -28.10 -22.10
C THR A 142 28.16 -28.70 -20.71
N ARG A 143 27.26 -29.70 -20.62
CA ARG A 143 27.06 -30.71 -19.54
C ARG A 143 28.36 -30.98 -18.75
N TRP A 144 28.37 -31.17 -17.42
CA TRP A 144 27.51 -31.97 -16.55
C TRP A 144 27.50 -31.40 -15.13
#